data_AF-A0A925UCI5-F1
#
_entry.id   AF-A0A925UCI5-F1
#
_cell.length_a   1.000
_cell.length_b   1.000
_cell.length_c   1.000
_cell.angle_alpha   90.00
_cell.angle_beta   90.00
_cell.angle_gamma   90.00
#
_symmetry.space_group_name_H-M   'P 1'
#
loop_
_entity.id
_entity.type
_entity.pdbx_description
1 polymer ?
#
loop_
_entity_poly.entity_id
_entity_poly.type
_entity_poly.pdbx_seq_one_letter_code
_entity_poly.pdbx_strand_id
1 'polypeptide(L)'
;MKLHIGQEIERRFQESGMKLPVFASKINTGDRNVYSLFKRDDINAQQLKLVSEALKFDFFSLYQKEMPESIVREPEPEYQKIRNAITITLNVSGLMDDISKSFPEFLKSVKNEADNYGFRLE
;
A
#
# COMPACT_ATOMS: atom_id res chain seq x y z
N MET A 1 8.69 8.65 25.98
CA MET A 1 9.49 9.63 25.21
C MET A 1 8.53 10.44 24.39
N LYS A 2 8.66 11.77 24.34
CA LYS A 2 7.76 12.64 23.57
C LYS A 2 8.15 12.54 22.07
N LEU A 3 7.19 12.26 21.20
CA LEU A 3 7.36 12.26 19.75
C LEU A 3 7.84 13.64 19.29
N HIS A 4 8.91 13.66 18.51
CA HIS A 4 9.36 14.85 17.79
C HIS A 4 9.17 14.62 16.29
N ILE A 5 8.08 15.15 15.74
CA ILE A 5 7.65 14.83 14.38
C ILE A 5 8.68 15.22 13.31
N GLY A 6 9.34 16.38 13.46
CA GLY A 6 10.36 16.83 12.51
C GLY A 6 11.55 15.86 12.38
N GLN A 7 12.06 15.35 13.51
CA GLN A 7 13.16 14.38 13.52
C GLN A 7 12.75 13.05 12.90
N GLU A 8 11.53 12.59 13.14
CA GLU A 8 11.02 11.35 12.56
C GLU A 8 10.79 11.48 11.03
N ILE A 9 10.40 12.67 10.58
CA ILE A 9 10.34 13.02 9.15
C ILE A 9 11.75 13.02 8.55
N GLU A 10 12.74 13.64 9.22
CA GLU A 10 14.13 13.67 8.77
C GLU A 10 14.71 12.25 8.63
N ARG A 11 14.49 11.40 9.64
CA ARG A 11 14.93 10.01 9.61
C ARG A 11 14.38 9.26 8.39
N ARG A 12 13.08 9.34 8.15
CA ARG A 12 12.46 8.68 6.97
C ARG A 12 12.87 9.30 5.65
N PHE A 13 13.08 10.62 5.61
CA PHE A 13 13.62 11.29 4.43
C PHE A 13 15.01 10.74 4.08
N GLN A 14 15.90 10.59 5.07
CA GLN A 14 17.22 10.00 4.88
C GLN A 14 17.13 8.53 4.39
N GLU A 15 16.23 7.74 4.97
CA GLU A 15 15.99 6.34 4.56
C GLU A 15 15.41 6.22 3.15
N SER A 16 14.66 7.21 2.68
CA SER A 16 14.06 7.21 1.36
C SER A 16 15.07 7.36 0.21
N GLY A 17 16.28 7.86 0.49
CA GLY A 17 17.27 8.22 -0.54
C GLY A 17 16.85 9.37 -1.46
N MET A 18 15.75 10.07 -1.14
CA MET A 18 15.25 11.19 -1.94
C MET A 18 16.17 12.41 -1.83
N LYS A 19 16.38 13.11 -2.95
CA LYS A 19 17.12 14.38 -2.93
C LYS A 19 16.26 15.49 -2.31
N LEU A 20 16.89 16.37 -1.52
CA LEU A 20 16.23 17.47 -0.82
C LEU A 20 15.33 18.35 -1.73
N PRO A 21 15.75 18.77 -2.94
CA PRO A 21 14.90 19.62 -3.79
C PRO A 21 13.65 18.89 -4.30
N VAL A 22 13.75 17.58 -4.49
CA VAL A 22 12.60 16.75 -4.89
C VAL A 22 11.60 16.66 -3.74
N PHE A 23 12.11 16.45 -2.52
CA PHE A 23 11.26 16.41 -1.33
C PHE A 23 10.59 17.77 -1.06
N ALA A 24 11.36 18.86 -1.13
CA ALA A 24 10.86 20.22 -0.96
C ALA A 24 9.71 20.54 -1.93
N SER A 25 9.91 20.22 -3.21
CA SER A 25 8.88 20.37 -4.26
C SER A 25 7.62 19.57 -3.96
N LYS A 26 7.76 18.30 -3.54
CA LYS A 26 6.61 17.44 -3.20
C LYS A 26 5.77 17.96 -2.03
N ILE A 27 6.38 18.68 -1.10
CA ILE A 27 5.68 19.24 0.07
C ILE A 27 5.35 20.73 -0.09
N ASN A 28 5.40 21.25 -1.32
CA ASN A 28 5.11 22.64 -1.67
C ASN A 28 5.91 23.66 -0.85
N THR A 29 7.20 23.41 -0.65
CA THR A 29 8.10 24.32 0.10
C THR A 29 9.47 24.46 -0.56
N GLY A 30 10.28 25.40 -0.07
CA GLY A 30 11.67 25.57 -0.50
C GLY A 30 12.66 24.80 0.36
N ASP A 31 13.82 24.44 -0.20
CA ASP A 31 14.87 23.64 0.46
C ASP A 31 15.26 24.16 1.86
N ARG A 32 15.33 25.48 2.05
CA ARG A 32 15.63 26.10 3.36
C ARG A 32 14.55 25.79 4.42
N ASN A 33 13.29 25.72 4.00
CA ASN A 33 12.17 25.43 4.89
C ASN A 33 12.07 23.95 5.25
N VAL A 34 12.71 23.07 4.47
CA VAL A 34 12.80 21.64 4.82
C VAL A 34 13.68 21.44 6.05
N TYR A 35 14.82 22.12 6.13
CA TYR A 35 15.68 22.03 7.31
C TYR A 35 15.04 22.63 8.57
N SER A 36 14.20 23.66 8.42
CA SER A 36 13.43 24.16 9.57
C SER A 36 12.33 23.17 9.97
N LEU A 37 11.67 22.52 8.99
CA LEU A 37 10.68 21.47 9.26
C LEU A 37 11.25 20.32 10.11
N PHE A 38 12.46 19.85 9.82
CA PHE A 38 13.09 18.77 10.58
C PHE A 38 13.34 19.12 12.06
N LYS A 39 13.46 20.40 12.38
CA LYS A 39 13.69 20.90 13.74
C LYS A 39 12.42 21.21 14.51
N ARG A 40 11.24 21.13 13.89
CA ARG A 40 9.96 21.43 14.54
C ARG A 40 9.40 20.21 15.24
N ASP A 41 8.89 20.41 16.45
CA ASP A 41 8.14 19.43 17.21
C ASP A 41 6.67 19.38 16.79
N ASP A 42 6.21 20.36 16.00
CA ASP A 42 4.86 20.49 15.49
C ASP A 42 4.79 20.62 13.96
N ILE A 43 3.63 20.31 13.40
CA ILE A 43 3.33 20.46 11.97
C ILE A 43 1.81 20.46 11.77
N ASN A 44 1.31 21.27 10.83
CA ASN A 44 -0.12 21.25 10.52
C ASN A 44 -0.51 20.01 9.70
N ALA A 45 -1.79 19.65 9.75
CA ALA A 45 -2.31 18.43 9.11
C ALA A 45 -2.11 18.40 7.58
N GLN A 46 -2.24 19.54 6.91
CA GLN A 46 -2.06 19.61 5.45
C GLN A 46 -0.62 19.34 5.04
N GLN A 47 0.35 19.92 5.75
CA GLN A 47 1.76 19.68 5.52
C GLN A 47 2.16 18.25 5.91
N LEU A 48 1.58 17.70 6.98
CA LEU A 48 1.79 16.30 7.37
C LEU A 48 1.27 15.32 6.31
N LYS A 49 0.13 15.61 5.69
CA LYS A 49 -0.42 14.83 4.57
C LYS A 49 0.54 14.81 3.38
N LEU A 50 1.05 15.97 2.97
CA LEU A 50 2.01 16.07 1.85
C LEU A 50 3.30 15.30 2.14
N VAL A 51 3.83 15.42 3.38
CA VAL A 51 5.01 14.66 3.81
C VAL A 51 4.73 13.16 3.80
N SER A 52 3.56 12.74 4.28
CA SER A 52 3.13 11.35 4.29
C SER A 52 3.04 10.76 2.89
N GLU A 53 2.48 11.51 1.94
CA GLU A 53 2.41 11.12 0.52
C GLU A 53 3.80 11.09 -0.13
N ALA A 54 4.64 12.09 0.16
CA ALA A 54 5.99 12.18 -0.40
C ALA A 54 6.89 11.01 0.03
N LEU A 55 6.82 10.62 1.30
CA LEU A 55 7.62 9.55 1.91
C LEU A 55 6.91 8.20 1.96
N LYS A 56 5.67 8.11 1.46
CA LYS A 56 4.82 6.91 1.48
C LYS A 56 4.71 6.27 2.88
N PHE A 57 4.53 7.12 3.89
CA PHE A 57 4.40 6.68 5.28
C PHE A 57 3.28 7.45 5.97
N ASP A 58 2.43 6.76 6.74
CA ASP A 58 1.38 7.40 7.52
C ASP A 58 1.94 7.99 8.82
N PHE A 59 2.28 9.28 8.80
CA PHE A 59 2.75 9.98 10.00
C PHE A 59 1.63 10.30 11.00
N PHE A 60 0.34 10.24 10.61
CA PHE A 60 -0.76 10.44 11.57
C PHE A 60 -0.81 9.30 12.60
N SER A 61 -0.45 8.08 12.19
CA SER A 61 -0.36 6.91 13.08
C SER A 61 0.59 7.13 14.29
N LEU A 62 1.58 8.01 14.17
CA LEU A 62 2.52 8.28 15.26
C LEU A 62 1.86 9.04 16.40
N TYR A 63 1.00 10.01 16.09
CA TYR A 63 0.22 10.73 17.10
C TYR A 63 -0.82 9.81 17.76
N GLN A 64 -1.39 8.88 17.00
CA GLN A 64 -2.34 7.90 17.54
C GLN A 64 -1.73 7.00 18.61
N LYS A 65 -0.43 6.68 18.51
CA LYS A 65 0.29 5.84 19.49
C LYS A 65 0.58 6.59 20.80
N GLU A 66 0.60 7.91 20.78
CA GLU A 66 0.78 8.73 21.99
C GLU A 66 -0.54 8.99 22.72
N MET A 67 -1.68 8.67 22.10
CA MET A 67 -2.98 8.83 22.76
C MET A 67 -3.17 7.78 23.85
N PRO A 68 -3.70 8.15 25.03
CA PRO A 68 -4.00 7.19 26.09
C PRO A 68 -5.04 6.16 25.64
N GLU A 69 -4.90 4.92 26.13
CA GLU A 69 -5.80 3.79 25.81
C GLU A 69 -7.27 4.03 26.21
N SER A 70 -7.54 5.07 27.01
CA SER A 70 -8.89 5.46 27.44
C SER A 70 -9.74 6.09 26.33
N ILE A 71 -9.22 6.24 25.11
CA ILE A 71 -10.03 6.60 23.96
C ILE A 71 -10.66 5.32 23.42
N VAL A 72 -11.98 5.20 23.60
CA VAL A 72 -12.76 4.07 23.06
C VAL A 72 -12.56 4.02 21.55
N ARG A 73 -11.87 2.99 21.07
CA ARG A 73 -11.77 2.66 19.66
C ARG A 73 -12.62 1.42 19.44
N GLU A 74 -13.70 1.55 18.67
CA GLU A 74 -14.29 0.37 18.07
C GLU A 74 -13.26 -0.24 17.11
N PRO A 75 -13.03 -1.57 17.15
CA PRO A 75 -12.13 -2.21 16.20
C PRO A 75 -12.61 -1.89 14.78
N GLU A 76 -11.68 -1.47 13.91
CA GLU A 76 -12.03 -1.23 12.51
C GLU A 76 -12.70 -2.48 11.93
N PRO A 77 -13.86 -2.34 11.26
CA PRO A 77 -14.46 -3.48 10.59
C PRO A 77 -13.47 -3.99 9.54
N GLU A 78 -13.17 -5.28 9.58
CA GLU A 78 -12.30 -5.91 8.60
C GLU A 78 -13.08 -6.03 7.27
N TYR A 79 -13.04 -4.98 6.46
CA TYR A 79 -13.70 -4.98 5.15
C TYR A 79 -12.89 -5.82 4.17
N GLN A 80 -13.19 -7.12 4.07
CA GLN A 80 -12.77 -7.91 2.93
C GLN A 80 -13.43 -7.32 1.68
N LYS A 81 -12.64 -6.87 0.70
CA LYS A 81 -13.16 -6.61 -0.65
C LYS A 81 -13.78 -7.92 -1.13
N ILE A 82 -15.11 -8.01 -1.11
CA ILE A 82 -15.85 -9.14 -1.64
C ILE A 82 -15.60 -9.16 -3.16
N ARG A 83 -14.56 -9.84 -3.60
CA ARG A 83 -14.44 -10.30 -4.97
C ARG A 83 -15.30 -11.55 -5.03
N ASN A 84 -16.40 -11.50 -5.79
CA ASN A 84 -17.20 -12.69 -6.10
C ASN A 84 -16.39 -13.59 -7.06
N ALA A 85 -15.34 -14.22 -6.55
CA ALA A 85 -14.49 -15.15 -7.28
C ALA A 85 -14.72 -16.57 -6.75
N ILE A 86 -14.83 -17.52 -7.67
CA ILE A 86 -14.95 -18.95 -7.37
C ILE A 86 -13.67 -19.62 -7.82
N THR A 87 -12.99 -20.33 -6.92
CA THR A 87 -11.81 -21.14 -7.27
C THR A 87 -12.25 -22.55 -7.62
N ILE A 88 -11.82 -23.05 -8.78
CA ILE A 88 -12.06 -24.43 -9.22
C ILE A 88 -10.71 -25.16 -9.28
N THR A 89 -10.58 -26.27 -8.57
CA THR A 89 -9.39 -27.14 -8.63
C THR A 89 -9.69 -28.34 -9.51
N LEU A 90 -8.86 -28.56 -10.54
CA LEU A 90 -8.97 -29.72 -11.43
C LEU A 90 -7.77 -30.64 -11.22
N ASN A 91 -8.06 -31.91 -10.90
CA ASN A 91 -7.06 -32.97 -10.88
C ASN A 91 -7.17 -33.76 -12.18
N VAL A 92 -6.08 -33.83 -12.95
CA VAL A 92 -6.03 -34.55 -14.23
C VAL A 92 -5.09 -35.75 -14.09
N SER A 93 -5.55 -36.92 -14.53
CA SER A 93 -4.80 -38.19 -14.46
C SER A 93 -4.72 -38.85 -15.84
N GLY A 94 -3.55 -39.36 -16.22
CA GLY A 94 -3.28 -39.97 -17.53
C GLY A 94 -1.79 -40.12 -17.82
N LEU A 95 -1.43 -40.60 -19.01
CA LEU A 95 -0.04 -40.67 -19.46
C LEU A 95 0.50 -39.24 -19.68
N MET A 96 1.69 -38.95 -19.15
CA MET A 96 2.30 -37.62 -19.16
C MET A 96 2.43 -37.03 -20.58
N ASP A 97 2.71 -37.88 -21.56
CA ASP A 97 2.88 -37.49 -22.97
C ASP A 97 1.55 -37.08 -23.63
N ASP A 98 0.44 -37.67 -23.21
CA ASP A 98 -0.89 -37.34 -23.76
C ASP A 98 -1.46 -36.07 -23.10
N ILE A 99 -1.21 -35.91 -21.80
CA ILE A 99 -1.60 -34.71 -21.06
C ILE A 99 -0.84 -33.50 -21.58
N SER A 100 0.49 -33.57 -21.69
CA SER A 100 1.30 -32.43 -22.15
C SER A 100 0.92 -31.95 -23.55
N LYS A 101 0.48 -32.85 -24.44
CA LYS A 101 0.01 -32.51 -25.79
C LYS A 101 -1.38 -31.88 -25.82
N SER A 102 -2.30 -32.35 -24.98
CA SER A 102 -3.73 -31.99 -25.04
C SER A 102 -4.13 -30.89 -24.04
N PHE A 103 -3.40 -30.75 -22.94
CA PHE A 103 -3.70 -29.81 -21.86
C PHE A 103 -3.70 -28.34 -22.30
N PRO A 104 -2.79 -27.86 -23.18
CA PRO A 104 -2.83 -26.48 -23.67
C PRO A 104 -4.11 -26.14 -24.43
N GLU A 105 -4.58 -27.03 -25.31
CA GLU A 105 -5.83 -26.84 -26.06
C GLU A 105 -7.05 -26.93 -25.13
N PHE A 106 -7.01 -27.82 -24.13
CA PHE A 106 -8.03 -27.88 -23.09
C PHE A 106 -8.16 -26.54 -22.33
N LEU A 107 -7.05 -25.96 -21.84
CA LEU A 107 -7.08 -24.67 -21.13
C LEU A 107 -7.61 -23.53 -22.01
N LYS A 108 -7.26 -23.54 -23.29
CA LYS A 108 -7.76 -22.57 -24.27
C LYS A 108 -9.27 -22.73 -24.49
N SER A 109 -9.77 -23.97 -24.56
CA SER A 109 -11.20 -24.24 -24.65
C SER A 109 -11.95 -23.78 -23.40
N VAL A 110 -11.42 -24.05 -22.21
CA VAL A 110 -12.00 -23.60 -20.94
C VAL A 110 -12.08 -22.08 -20.88
N LYS A 111 -11.03 -21.38 -21.33
CA LYS A 111 -11.01 -19.92 -21.39
C LYS A 111 -12.05 -19.34 -22.35
N ASN A 112 -12.12 -19.86 -23.57
CA ASN A 112 -13.10 -19.41 -24.56
C ASN A 112 -14.55 -19.63 -24.08
N GLU A 113 -14.80 -20.78 -23.45
CA GLU A 113 -16.12 -21.12 -22.92
C GLU A 113 -16.48 -20.23 -21.72
N ALA A 114 -15.52 -19.96 -20.84
CA ALA A 114 -15.70 -19.03 -19.73
C ALA A 114 -16.03 -17.61 -20.23
N ASP A 115 -15.32 -17.12 -21.25
CA ASP A 115 -15.59 -15.82 -21.87
C ASP A 115 -17.00 -15.77 -22.49
N ASN A 116 -17.49 -16.87 -23.10
CA ASN A 116 -18.85 -16.96 -23.64
C ASN A 116 -19.94 -16.81 -22.57
N TYR A 117 -19.69 -17.32 -21.35
CA TYR A 117 -20.59 -17.13 -20.20
C TYR A 117 -20.36 -15.81 -19.46
N GLY A 118 -19.43 -14.97 -19.92
CA GLY A 118 -19.10 -13.68 -19.29
C GLY A 118 -18.21 -13.81 -18.05
N PHE A 119 -17.62 -14.97 -17.80
CA PHE A 119 -16.64 -15.18 -16.76
C PHE A 119 -15.27 -14.68 -17.22
N ARG A 120 -14.50 -14.11 -16.29
CA ARG A 120 -13.09 -13.75 -16.54
C ARG A 120 -12.21 -14.67 -15.70
N LEU A 121 -11.46 -15.53 -16.38
CA LEU A 121 -10.44 -16.35 -15.74
C LEU A 121 -9.19 -15.49 -15.50
N GLU A 122 -8.75 -15.40 -14.23
CA GLU A 122 -7.51 -14.73 -13.81
C GLU A 122 -6.33 -15.70 -13.76
#